data_AF-A0A2D5ELN6-F1
#
_entry.id   AF-A0A2D5ELN6-F1
#
_cell.length_a   1.000
_cell.length_b   1.000
_cell.length_c   1.000
_cell.angle_alpha   90.00
_cell.angle_beta   90.00
_cell.angle_gamma   90.00
#
_symmetry.space_group_name_H-M   'P 1'
#
loop_
_entity.id
_entity.type
_entity.pdbx_description
1 polymer ?
#
loop_
_entity_poly.entity_id
_entity_poly.type
_entity_poly.pdbx_seq_one_letter_code
_entity_poly.pdbx_strand_id
1 'polypeptide(L)'
;MRRWSALLVALALVGATVASLAVRQDEPAPEAEPTLAADPATGAVLIDLGDDLDASERDVIEDLVHDAIAPYAWPEGDAALGETLSESAQLFRITPPASELGDLRDALGGLEDVEALEAEREWSLPPSAEAFAIGELAAVDEEPDSARGPYRPNDPYYKHQWHLDQIQMPGAWQRSQGQGVVVAVIDTGVAYADAGRFRQAPDLKQTRMVAGRDFVDRDDRPFDEHGHGTHVAGTVAQSTNNGVGVAGVAPQAAIMPIRVLDRRGAGSWGNVAAGIRWAADHGADVINLSLGGGTPSRAIANAIAHAHRKGVVVVAAAGNTGRGRVQYPAAHRYAFAVGAVRYDETLSFYSSYGRHLDVVAPGGDLRVDQNGDGLPDGVLQNTIVRGNVGRHDYLAFQGTSMAAPHVAGAAALLKASGVSDPSAVQRLLRDTAKSKSDTRRYGAGLIQADDALRAGTRDLGAARGFGGLALAGLMLFGLRRRRKLGLGVAAPVGAAALSAGGLAVVPGLGAMASPLGVLAGLGWAAPLALAALPLGLVALLYGWKRGRGLLAGLCFGVGSFALIEALVPTQHFGWGAWVGPWLVGVASLALVLGRQVARRVS
;
A
#
# COMPACT_ATOMS: atom_id res chain seq x y z
N MET A 1 31.58 -8.77 26.63
CA MET A 1 31.16 -7.99 25.44
C MET A 1 31.09 -8.85 24.17
N ARG A 2 32.07 -9.70 23.83
CA ARG A 2 32.05 -10.63 22.66
C ARG A 2 30.86 -11.63 22.53
N ARG A 3 30.00 -11.79 23.55
CA ARG A 3 28.91 -12.78 23.58
C ARG A 3 27.55 -12.25 23.09
N TRP A 4 27.38 -10.93 23.04
CA TRP A 4 26.17 -10.28 22.53
C TRP A 4 26.23 -10.05 21.02
N SER A 5 27.45 -9.91 20.49
CA SER A 5 27.76 -9.73 19.06
C SER A 5 27.26 -10.91 18.20
N ALA A 6 27.45 -12.15 18.65
CA ALA A 6 27.05 -13.33 17.88
C ALA A 6 25.54 -13.54 17.81
N LEU A 7 24.78 -13.08 18.83
CA LEU A 7 23.33 -13.16 18.84
C LEU A 7 22.72 -12.11 17.90
N LEU A 8 23.28 -10.89 17.90
CA LEU A 8 22.90 -9.82 16.99
C LEU A 8 23.22 -10.14 15.52
N VAL A 9 24.37 -10.78 15.25
CA VAL A 9 24.75 -11.23 13.90
C VAL A 9 23.84 -12.38 13.42
N ALA A 10 23.46 -13.31 14.31
CA ALA A 10 22.50 -14.36 13.97
C ALA A 10 21.09 -13.79 13.71
N LEU A 11 20.67 -12.77 14.46
CA LEU A 11 19.41 -12.04 14.24
C LEU A 11 19.41 -11.29 12.89
N ALA A 12 20.52 -10.65 12.53
CA ALA A 12 20.68 -9.98 11.24
C ALA A 12 20.64 -10.98 10.06
N LEU A 13 21.27 -12.15 10.21
CA LEU A 13 21.26 -13.21 9.19
C LEU A 13 19.88 -13.85 9.00
N VAL A 14 19.09 -14.01 10.07
CA VAL A 14 17.71 -14.52 9.97
C VAL A 14 16.78 -13.48 9.34
N GLY A 15 16.95 -12.19 9.65
CA GLY A 15 16.25 -11.11 8.95
C GLY A 15 16.55 -11.07 7.45
N ALA A 16 17.83 -11.26 7.08
CA ALA A 16 18.27 -11.27 5.69
C ALA A 16 17.80 -12.50 4.90
N THR A 17 17.66 -13.67 5.53
CA THR A 17 17.20 -14.90 4.85
C THR A 17 15.68 -14.93 4.63
N VAL A 18 14.90 -14.30 5.51
CA VAL A 18 13.46 -14.10 5.28
C VAL A 18 13.22 -13.07 4.16
N ALA A 19 14.09 -12.07 4.03
CA ALA A 19 14.04 -11.11 2.92
C ALA A 19 14.51 -11.70 1.57
N SER A 20 15.50 -12.62 1.58
CA SER A 20 16.10 -13.18 0.35
C SER A 20 15.32 -14.33 -0.32
N LEU A 21 14.20 -14.78 0.25
CA LEU A 21 13.27 -15.69 -0.44
C LEU A 21 12.37 -14.96 -1.45
N ALA A 22 12.62 -13.67 -1.69
CA ALA A 22 12.06 -12.91 -2.79
C ALA A 22 12.47 -13.55 -4.13
N VAL A 23 11.45 -14.11 -4.78
CA VAL A 23 11.45 -14.71 -6.11
C VAL A 23 12.34 -13.93 -7.08
N ARG A 24 13.37 -14.60 -7.60
CA ARG A 24 14.11 -14.16 -8.79
C ARG A 24 13.13 -14.24 -9.97
N GLN A 25 12.63 -13.09 -10.39
CA GLN A 25 11.80 -12.96 -11.58
C GLN A 25 12.72 -12.94 -12.80
N ASP A 26 12.42 -13.77 -13.81
CA ASP A 26 13.06 -13.71 -15.12
C ASP A 26 12.82 -12.33 -15.75
N GLU A 27 13.87 -11.70 -16.30
CA GLU A 27 13.76 -10.40 -16.97
C GLU A 27 12.99 -10.55 -18.30
N PRO A 28 11.84 -9.89 -18.47
CA PRO A 28 11.20 -9.79 -19.78
C PRO A 28 11.91 -8.73 -20.64
N ALA A 29 11.77 -8.88 -21.96
CA ALA A 29 12.44 -8.09 -22.99
C ALA A 29 12.28 -6.56 -22.79
N PRO A 30 13.30 -5.76 -23.19
CA PRO A 30 13.26 -4.31 -23.08
C PRO A 30 12.04 -3.72 -23.78
N GLU A 31 11.38 -2.77 -23.11
CA GLU A 31 10.27 -2.01 -23.69
C GLU A 31 10.76 -1.26 -24.94
N ALA A 32 9.89 -1.12 -25.95
CA ALA A 32 10.25 -0.41 -27.17
C ALA A 32 10.58 1.05 -26.84
N GLU A 33 11.74 1.54 -27.30
CA GLU A 33 12.14 2.91 -27.04
C GLU A 33 11.15 3.90 -27.65
N PRO A 34 10.63 4.87 -26.86
CA PRO A 34 9.84 5.95 -27.41
C PRO A 34 10.71 6.74 -28.40
N THR A 35 10.22 6.92 -29.62
CA THR A 35 10.92 7.71 -30.63
C THR A 35 10.91 9.19 -30.24
N LEU A 36 12.08 9.82 -30.29
CA LEU A 36 12.39 11.23 -30.02
C LEU A 36 11.81 12.23 -31.05
N ALA A 37 10.56 12.05 -31.44
CA ALA A 37 9.84 13.07 -32.20
C ALA A 37 9.05 13.92 -31.20
N ALA A 38 9.32 15.23 -31.13
CA ALA A 38 8.54 16.13 -30.29
C ALA A 38 7.06 16.01 -30.63
N ASP A 39 6.21 16.03 -29.60
CA ASP A 39 4.78 16.11 -29.80
C ASP A 39 4.48 17.48 -30.44
N PRO A 40 3.90 17.55 -31.65
CA PRO A 40 3.55 18.83 -32.27
C PRO A 40 2.61 19.69 -31.42
N ALA A 41 1.96 19.13 -30.40
CA ALA A 41 1.12 19.89 -29.47
C ALA A 41 1.92 20.69 -28.43
N THR A 42 3.06 20.19 -27.94
CA THR A 42 3.82 20.80 -26.83
C THR A 42 5.23 21.25 -27.22
N GLY A 43 5.85 20.59 -28.21
CA GLY A 43 7.24 20.84 -28.61
C GLY A 43 8.29 20.48 -27.54
N ALA A 44 7.88 19.90 -26.41
CA ALA A 44 8.74 19.66 -25.25
C ALA A 44 9.28 18.22 -25.19
N VAL A 45 10.45 18.07 -24.58
CA VAL A 45 11.18 16.82 -24.39
C VAL A 45 11.48 16.65 -22.89
N LEU A 46 11.27 15.44 -22.39
CA LEU A 46 11.65 14.99 -21.07
C LEU A 46 13.00 14.30 -21.10
N ILE A 47 13.84 14.65 -20.13
CA ILE A 47 15.14 14.03 -19.85
C ILE A 47 15.06 13.47 -18.43
N ASP A 48 15.16 12.15 -18.27
CA ASP A 48 15.22 11.47 -16.96
C ASP A 48 16.63 10.92 -16.76
N LEU A 49 17.25 11.29 -15.66
CA LEU A 49 18.61 10.90 -15.28
C LEU A 49 18.60 9.73 -14.31
N GLY A 50 19.74 9.03 -14.25
CA GLY A 50 19.98 7.90 -13.34
C GLY A 50 19.68 8.20 -11.87
N ASP A 51 19.11 7.20 -11.19
CA ASP A 51 18.73 7.32 -9.78
C ASP A 51 19.93 7.29 -8.82
N ASP A 52 21.06 6.78 -9.27
CA ASP A 52 22.31 6.57 -8.53
C ASP A 52 23.32 7.70 -8.67
N LEU A 53 23.04 8.70 -9.51
CA LEU A 53 23.92 9.85 -9.72
C LEU A 53 24.08 10.69 -8.45
N ASP A 54 25.31 11.05 -8.13
CA ASP A 54 25.59 12.04 -7.08
C ASP A 54 25.39 13.49 -7.57
N ALA A 55 25.48 14.45 -6.65
CA ALA A 55 25.24 15.86 -6.99
C ALA A 55 26.25 16.40 -8.03
N SER A 56 27.51 15.95 -7.99
CA SER A 56 28.52 16.40 -8.94
C SER A 56 28.33 15.79 -10.32
N GLU A 57 27.88 14.54 -10.41
CA GLU A 57 27.53 13.89 -11.67
C GLU A 57 26.29 14.55 -12.29
N ARG A 58 25.30 14.94 -11.48
CA ARG A 58 24.13 15.70 -11.93
C ARG A 58 24.51 17.08 -12.44
N ASP A 59 25.34 17.82 -11.71
CA ASP A 59 25.83 19.14 -12.15
C ASP A 59 26.55 19.03 -13.51
N VAL A 60 27.36 17.98 -13.71
CA VAL A 60 28.04 17.74 -15.00
C VAL A 60 27.05 17.43 -16.12
N ILE A 61 26.01 16.65 -15.86
CA ILE A 61 24.98 16.34 -16.87
C ILE A 61 24.12 17.58 -17.15
N GLU A 62 23.79 18.36 -16.14
CA GLU A 62 23.08 19.63 -16.28
C GLU A 62 23.91 20.61 -17.13
N ASP A 63 25.21 20.73 -16.86
CA ASP A 63 26.15 21.50 -17.68
C ASP A 63 26.23 20.95 -19.11
N LEU A 64 26.24 19.63 -19.31
CA LEU A 64 26.23 19.01 -20.64
C LEU A 64 24.93 19.27 -21.40
N VAL A 65 23.78 19.20 -20.72
CA VAL A 65 22.48 19.56 -21.30
C VAL A 65 22.48 21.04 -21.65
N HIS A 66 22.94 21.90 -20.74
CA HIS A 66 23.04 23.34 -20.95
C HIS A 66 23.99 23.68 -22.12
N ASP A 67 25.15 23.05 -22.21
CA ASP A 67 26.12 23.23 -23.30
C ASP A 67 25.61 22.66 -24.63
N ALA A 68 24.90 21.53 -24.59
CA ALA A 68 24.29 20.95 -25.78
C ALA A 68 23.23 21.88 -26.37
N ILE A 69 22.53 22.66 -25.53
CA ILE A 69 21.42 23.52 -25.95
C ILE A 69 21.79 25.01 -26.09
N ALA A 70 22.91 25.45 -25.52
CA ALA A 70 23.41 26.84 -25.58
C ALA A 70 23.64 27.40 -27.00
N PRO A 71 24.02 26.61 -28.03
CA PRO A 71 24.24 27.12 -29.38
C PRO A 71 22.97 27.56 -30.13
N TYR A 72 21.77 27.22 -29.64
CA TYR A 72 20.52 27.38 -30.40
C TYR A 72 19.80 28.70 -30.09
N ALA A 73 19.15 29.26 -31.11
CA ALA A 73 18.35 30.47 -30.98
C ALA A 73 16.96 30.14 -30.39
N TRP A 74 16.78 30.44 -29.11
CA TRP A 74 15.54 30.19 -28.38
C TRP A 74 14.47 31.27 -28.62
N PRO A 75 13.18 30.93 -28.57
CA PRO A 75 12.12 31.92 -28.36
C PRO A 75 12.39 32.67 -27.03
N GLU A 76 12.34 34.00 -27.03
CA GLU A 76 12.86 34.86 -25.95
C GLU A 76 12.43 34.48 -24.51
N GLY A 77 13.42 34.35 -23.61
CA GLY A 77 13.28 34.28 -22.14
C GLY A 77 14.03 33.10 -21.47
N ASP A 78 14.50 33.28 -20.22
CA ASP A 78 15.20 32.25 -19.41
C ASP A 78 14.38 30.94 -19.21
N ALA A 79 13.08 30.96 -19.53
CA ALA A 79 12.20 29.79 -19.53
C ALA A 79 12.51 28.76 -20.63
N ALA A 80 13.45 29.06 -21.53
CA ALA A 80 13.82 28.23 -22.67
C ALA A 80 14.94 27.22 -22.38
N LEU A 81 15.73 27.39 -21.31
CA LEU A 81 16.89 26.53 -21.00
C LEU A 81 16.53 25.16 -20.40
N GLY A 82 15.25 24.92 -20.13
CA GLY A 82 14.80 23.72 -19.46
C GLY A 82 14.36 23.97 -18.03
N GLU A 83 13.51 23.09 -17.55
CA GLU A 83 12.91 23.16 -16.23
C GLU A 83 13.15 21.86 -15.48
N THR A 84 13.74 21.98 -14.29
CA THR A 84 13.85 20.91 -13.32
C THR A 84 12.49 20.62 -12.69
N LEU A 85 11.92 19.45 -12.98
CA LEU A 85 10.60 19.03 -12.52
C LEU A 85 10.63 18.25 -11.20
N SER A 86 11.77 17.64 -10.85
CA SER A 86 11.93 16.90 -9.60
C SER A 86 12.85 17.63 -8.62
N GLU A 87 12.57 17.52 -7.32
CA GLU A 87 13.43 18.11 -6.27
C GLU A 87 14.84 17.50 -6.26
N SER A 88 14.99 16.29 -6.78
CA SER A 88 16.27 15.63 -6.96
C SER A 88 17.03 16.11 -8.21
N ALA A 89 16.50 17.01 -9.03
CA ALA A 89 17.11 17.40 -10.31
C ALA A 89 17.43 16.19 -11.21
N GLN A 90 16.55 15.19 -11.18
CA GLN A 90 16.66 13.98 -12.00
C GLN A 90 15.75 14.03 -13.23
N LEU A 91 14.74 14.91 -13.23
CA LEU A 91 13.80 15.01 -14.32
C LEU A 91 13.77 16.44 -14.83
N PHE A 92 14.13 16.61 -16.10
CA PHE A 92 14.18 17.90 -16.79
C PHE A 92 13.19 17.92 -17.95
N ARG A 93 12.62 19.09 -18.18
CA ARG A 93 11.76 19.37 -19.34
C ARG A 93 12.32 20.52 -20.13
N ILE A 94 12.64 20.31 -21.41
CA ILE A 94 13.14 21.35 -22.32
C ILE A 94 12.20 21.50 -23.51
N THR A 95 12.20 22.66 -24.19
CA THR A 95 11.35 22.92 -25.38
C THR A 95 12.19 23.38 -26.57
N PRO A 96 13.02 22.50 -27.15
CA PRO A 96 13.92 22.85 -28.24
C PRO A 96 13.17 23.12 -29.56
N PRO A 97 13.72 23.89 -30.50
CA PRO A 97 13.17 24.00 -31.85
C PRO A 97 13.16 22.63 -32.55
N ALA A 98 12.13 22.35 -33.34
CA ALA A 98 11.94 21.03 -33.96
C ALA A 98 13.08 20.62 -34.92
N SER A 99 13.82 21.57 -35.49
CA SER A 99 15.00 21.31 -36.33
C SER A 99 16.18 20.75 -35.53
N GLU A 100 16.26 21.03 -34.23
CA GLU A 100 17.43 20.75 -33.39
C GLU A 100 17.28 19.46 -32.55
N LEU A 101 16.14 18.77 -32.67
CA LEU A 101 15.87 17.53 -31.92
C LEU A 101 16.83 16.39 -32.26
N GLY A 102 17.35 16.36 -33.50
CA GLY A 102 18.34 15.37 -33.93
C GLY A 102 19.66 15.54 -33.18
N ASP A 103 20.13 16.78 -33.09
CA ASP A 103 21.42 17.11 -32.47
C ASP A 103 21.37 16.89 -30.95
N LEU A 104 20.25 17.25 -30.30
CA LEU A 104 20.00 16.95 -28.90
C LEU A 104 20.01 15.44 -28.61
N ARG A 105 19.40 14.65 -29.50
CA ARG A 105 19.39 13.19 -29.38
C ARG A 105 20.80 12.63 -29.48
N ASP A 106 21.60 13.10 -30.41
CA ASP A 106 22.97 12.60 -30.59
C ASP A 106 23.87 12.99 -29.41
N ALA A 107 23.67 14.18 -28.84
CA ALA A 107 24.41 14.65 -27.67
C ALA A 107 24.06 13.88 -26.39
N LEU A 108 22.77 13.69 -26.10
CA LEU A 108 22.31 13.13 -24.83
C LEU A 108 22.07 11.62 -24.88
N GLY A 109 21.65 11.07 -26.01
CA GLY A 109 21.33 9.65 -26.15
C GLY A 109 22.53 8.71 -26.08
N GLY A 110 23.76 9.25 -26.12
CA GLY A 110 24.99 8.49 -25.92
C GLY A 110 25.51 8.47 -24.48
N LEU A 111 24.87 9.21 -23.56
CA LEU A 111 25.27 9.27 -22.15
C LEU A 111 24.64 8.10 -21.39
N GLU A 112 25.47 7.33 -20.69
CA GLU A 112 25.03 6.16 -19.91
C GLU A 112 24.04 6.54 -18.80
N ASP A 113 24.17 7.77 -18.29
CA ASP A 113 23.42 8.31 -17.16
C ASP A 113 22.07 8.95 -17.54
N VAL A 114 21.78 9.07 -18.84
CA VAL A 114 20.46 9.51 -19.34
C VAL A 114 19.58 8.28 -19.52
N GLU A 115 18.75 8.00 -18.52
CA GLU A 115 17.87 6.84 -18.54
C GLU A 115 16.68 7.02 -19.47
N ALA A 116 16.14 8.23 -19.66
CA ALA A 116 15.10 8.47 -20.63
C ALA A 116 15.27 9.81 -21.36
N LEU A 117 15.01 9.78 -22.66
CA LEU A 117 14.89 10.97 -23.49
C LEU A 117 13.65 10.79 -24.39
N GLU A 118 12.53 11.43 -24.04
CA GLU A 118 11.23 11.19 -24.70
C GLU A 118 10.40 12.46 -24.88
N ALA A 119 9.43 12.43 -25.80
CA ALA A 119 8.53 13.56 -26.00
C ALA A 119 7.61 13.75 -24.78
N GLU A 120 7.49 14.99 -24.31
CA GLU A 120 6.51 15.37 -23.30
C GLU A 120 5.11 15.23 -23.88
N ARG A 121 4.21 14.58 -23.15
CA ARG A 121 2.80 14.45 -23.54
C ARG A 121 1.89 14.77 -22.38
N GLU A 122 0.64 15.06 -22.71
CA GLU A 122 -0.41 15.27 -21.73
C GLU A 122 -1.39 14.11 -21.70
N TRP A 123 -1.88 13.82 -20.50
CA TRP A 123 -3.10 13.04 -20.32
C TRP A 123 -4.23 13.95 -19.92
N SER A 124 -5.43 13.59 -20.35
CA SER A 124 -6.67 14.22 -19.95
C SER A 124 -7.57 13.13 -19.39
N LEU A 125 -8.20 13.40 -18.24
CA LEU A 125 -9.35 12.64 -17.82
C LEU A 125 -10.43 12.71 -18.92
N PRO A 126 -11.17 11.62 -19.18
CA PRO A 126 -12.22 11.64 -20.19
C PRO A 126 -13.28 12.71 -19.84
N PRO A 127 -13.83 13.43 -20.84
CA PRO A 127 -14.89 14.40 -20.60
C PRO A 127 -16.07 13.69 -19.94
N SER A 128 -16.34 14.09 -18.69
CA SER A 128 -17.23 13.42 -17.74
C SER A 128 -16.97 11.92 -17.57
N ALA A 129 -16.24 11.56 -16.51
CA ALA A 129 -16.81 10.54 -15.63
C ALA A 129 -18.23 11.06 -15.32
N GLU A 130 -19.24 10.46 -15.94
CA GLU A 130 -20.64 10.80 -15.71
C GLU A 130 -20.82 10.92 -14.18
N ALA A 131 -21.36 12.05 -13.74
CA ALA A 131 -21.49 12.36 -12.33
C ALA A 131 -22.98 12.47 -12.04
N PHE A 132 -23.48 11.58 -11.20
CA PHE A 132 -24.87 11.64 -10.73
C PHE A 132 -24.90 12.20 -9.32
N ALA A 133 -25.58 13.32 -9.11
CA ALA A 133 -25.80 13.86 -7.77
C ALA A 133 -26.98 13.15 -7.13
N ILE A 134 -26.78 12.61 -5.93
CA ILE A 134 -27.92 12.24 -5.09
C ILE A 134 -28.47 13.57 -4.57
N GLY A 135 -29.68 13.97 -4.97
CA GLY A 135 -30.32 15.14 -4.38
C GLY A 135 -30.49 14.97 -2.86
N GLU A 136 -30.99 15.99 -2.14
CA GLU A 136 -31.36 15.88 -0.72
C GLU A 136 -32.38 14.75 -0.50
N LEU A 137 -31.88 13.52 -0.34
CA LEU A 137 -32.65 12.39 0.15
C LEU A 137 -32.89 12.67 1.63
N ALA A 138 -34.17 12.82 1.99
CA ALA A 138 -34.59 13.08 3.36
C ALA A 138 -33.89 12.14 4.34
N ALA A 139 -33.42 12.71 5.47
CA ALA A 139 -32.84 11.96 6.57
C ALA A 139 -33.76 10.77 6.90
N VAL A 140 -33.26 9.56 6.67
CA VAL A 140 -33.98 8.33 7.00
C VAL A 140 -33.59 7.97 8.41
N ASP A 141 -34.61 7.64 9.23
CA ASP A 141 -34.48 7.32 10.64
C ASP A 141 -33.31 6.37 10.93
N GLU A 142 -32.53 6.70 11.97
CA GLU A 142 -31.45 5.84 12.46
C GLU A 142 -32.00 4.47 12.85
N GLU A 143 -31.50 3.40 12.23
CA GLU A 143 -31.74 2.05 12.76
C GLU A 143 -31.05 1.91 14.13
N PRO A 144 -31.74 1.36 15.15
CA PRO A 144 -31.18 1.21 16.48
C PRO A 144 -29.95 0.28 16.50
N ASP A 145 -28.95 0.68 17.28
CA ASP A 145 -27.60 0.09 17.42
C ASP A 145 -27.59 -1.41 17.81
N SER A 146 -28.70 -1.95 18.30
CA SER A 146 -28.82 -3.32 18.80
C SER A 146 -29.00 -4.41 17.73
N ALA A 147 -29.04 -4.07 16.44
CA ALA A 147 -29.16 -5.01 15.32
C ALA A 147 -27.89 -5.20 14.48
N ARG A 148 -26.76 -4.59 14.85
CA ARG A 148 -25.54 -4.62 14.02
C ARG A 148 -24.83 -5.97 14.12
N GLY A 149 -24.87 -6.73 13.02
CA GLY A 149 -23.96 -7.84 12.74
C GLY A 149 -22.51 -7.37 12.54
N PRO A 150 -21.75 -7.84 11.52
CA PRO A 150 -20.39 -7.32 11.28
C PRO A 150 -20.37 -5.78 11.20
N TYR A 151 -19.25 -5.16 11.62
CA TYR A 151 -19.09 -3.69 11.73
C TYR A 151 -19.65 -2.95 10.50
N ARG A 152 -20.71 -2.16 10.70
CA ARG A 152 -21.29 -1.26 9.71
C ARG A 152 -21.20 0.19 10.22
N PRO A 153 -20.67 1.12 9.40
CA PRO A 153 -20.58 2.53 9.77
C PRO A 153 -21.94 3.18 10.04
N ASN A 154 -21.97 4.28 10.81
CA ASN A 154 -23.18 5.07 11.06
C ASN A 154 -23.41 6.21 10.02
N ASP A 155 -22.63 6.24 8.95
CA ASP A 155 -22.69 7.26 7.91
C ASP A 155 -24.00 7.14 7.08
N PRO A 156 -24.84 8.19 6.99
CA PRO A 156 -26.21 8.10 6.47
C PRO A 156 -26.36 7.56 5.04
N TYR A 157 -25.36 7.75 4.19
CA TYR A 157 -25.34 7.31 2.79
C TYR A 157 -24.55 6.00 2.58
N TYR A 158 -24.02 5.38 3.63
CA TYR A 158 -23.34 4.07 3.54
C TYR A 158 -24.22 2.99 2.89
N LYS A 159 -25.53 3.03 3.12
CA LYS A 159 -26.49 2.09 2.49
C LYS A 159 -26.51 2.14 0.96
N HIS A 160 -26.04 3.25 0.35
CA HIS A 160 -25.93 3.41 -1.10
C HIS A 160 -24.52 3.05 -1.62
N GLN A 161 -23.59 2.69 -0.74
CA GLN A 161 -22.22 2.30 -1.09
C GLN A 161 -22.10 0.77 -1.26
N TRP A 162 -22.86 0.24 -2.22
CA TRP A 162 -22.87 -1.19 -2.57
C TRP A 162 -21.45 -1.78 -2.78
N HIS A 163 -20.54 -0.94 -3.27
CA HIS A 163 -19.17 -1.28 -3.59
C HIS A 163 -18.35 -1.76 -2.36
N LEU A 164 -18.69 -1.32 -1.14
CA LEU A 164 -17.98 -1.70 0.08
C LEU A 164 -18.31 -3.14 0.52
N ASP A 165 -19.57 -3.55 0.40
CA ASP A 165 -19.98 -4.93 0.69
C ASP A 165 -19.40 -5.90 -0.36
N GLN A 166 -19.31 -5.47 -1.63
CA GLN A 166 -18.77 -6.28 -2.73
C GLN A 166 -17.31 -6.72 -2.52
N ILE A 167 -16.52 -5.94 -1.78
CA ILE A 167 -15.10 -6.22 -1.46
C ILE A 167 -14.88 -6.62 0.00
N GLN A 168 -15.94 -7.01 0.72
CA GLN A 168 -15.90 -7.50 2.11
C GLN A 168 -15.44 -6.48 3.17
N MET A 169 -15.72 -5.19 2.98
CA MET A 169 -15.27 -4.15 3.92
C MET A 169 -15.76 -4.32 5.37
N PRO A 170 -17.02 -4.71 5.65
CA PRO A 170 -17.46 -4.96 7.03
C PRO A 170 -16.61 -5.97 7.80
N GLY A 171 -16.05 -6.97 7.11
CA GLY A 171 -15.11 -7.93 7.70
C GLY A 171 -13.71 -7.33 7.83
N ALA A 172 -13.24 -6.64 6.80
CA ALA A 172 -11.90 -6.05 6.75
C ALA A 172 -11.68 -5.01 7.86
N TRP A 173 -12.65 -4.11 8.10
CA TRP A 173 -12.57 -3.05 9.12
C TRP A 173 -12.46 -3.56 10.56
N GLN A 174 -12.87 -4.81 10.82
CA GLN A 174 -12.68 -5.45 12.13
C GLN A 174 -11.23 -5.90 12.36
N ARG A 175 -10.42 -5.96 11.29
CA ARG A 175 -9.01 -6.39 11.33
C ARG A 175 -8.05 -5.21 11.21
N SER A 176 -8.34 -4.31 10.29
CA SER A 176 -7.50 -3.16 9.98
C SER A 176 -8.37 -2.05 9.40
N GLN A 177 -8.04 -0.80 9.76
CA GLN A 177 -8.67 0.39 9.20
C GLN A 177 -7.66 1.31 8.50
N GLY A 178 -6.41 0.84 8.30
CA GLY A 178 -5.36 1.60 7.62
C GLY A 178 -4.51 2.49 8.52
N GLN A 179 -4.58 2.31 9.84
CA GLN A 179 -3.88 3.18 10.79
C GLN A 179 -2.38 3.27 10.52
N GLY A 180 -1.87 4.50 10.46
CA GLY A 180 -0.43 4.79 10.34
C GLY A 180 0.13 4.66 8.93
N VAL A 181 -0.70 4.33 7.94
CA VAL A 181 -0.32 4.23 6.53
C VAL A 181 -0.63 5.52 5.79
N VAL A 182 0.28 5.96 4.92
CA VAL A 182 0.09 7.14 4.07
C VAL A 182 -0.24 6.72 2.63
N VAL A 183 -1.39 7.16 2.12
CA VAL A 183 -1.79 6.94 0.72
C VAL A 183 -1.67 8.24 -0.06
N ALA A 184 -0.77 8.27 -1.03
CA ALA A 184 -0.66 9.37 -1.97
C ALA A 184 -1.71 9.27 -3.07
N VAL A 185 -2.50 10.34 -3.19
CA VAL A 185 -3.50 10.49 -4.25
C VAL A 185 -2.91 11.47 -5.27
N ILE A 186 -2.32 10.91 -6.34
CA ILE A 186 -1.71 11.67 -7.43
C ILE A 186 -2.79 11.90 -8.49
N ASP A 187 -3.39 13.10 -8.46
CA ASP A 187 -4.62 13.41 -9.20
C ASP A 187 -4.76 14.94 -9.44
N THR A 188 -5.99 15.46 -9.38
CA THR A 188 -6.40 16.85 -9.57
C THR A 188 -6.28 17.72 -8.31
N GLY A 189 -5.78 17.17 -7.21
CA GLY A 189 -5.76 17.78 -5.87
C GLY A 189 -6.84 17.21 -4.94
N VAL A 190 -6.95 17.73 -3.72
CA VAL A 190 -7.99 17.33 -2.74
C VAL A 190 -8.63 18.57 -2.08
N ALA A 191 -9.95 18.52 -1.82
CA ALA A 191 -10.67 19.53 -1.03
C ALA A 191 -10.44 19.32 0.49
N TYR A 192 -9.20 19.44 0.96
CA TYR A 192 -8.81 19.03 2.30
C TYR A 192 -8.77 20.13 3.36
N ALA A 193 -8.85 21.41 2.97
CA ALA A 193 -8.80 22.55 3.88
C ALA A 193 -9.51 23.79 3.31
N ASP A 194 -9.89 24.72 4.19
CA ASP A 194 -10.42 26.03 3.79
C ASP A 194 -9.26 26.98 3.43
N ALA A 195 -9.26 27.52 2.21
CA ALA A 195 -8.27 28.53 1.79
C ALA A 195 -8.83 29.41 0.67
N GLY A 196 -8.96 30.73 0.90
CA GLY A 196 -9.49 31.65 -0.12
C GLY A 196 -10.88 31.24 -0.61
N ARG A 197 -10.98 30.83 -1.89
CA ARG A 197 -12.22 30.30 -2.50
C ARG A 197 -12.47 28.81 -2.23
N PHE A 198 -11.42 28.07 -1.87
CA PHE A 198 -11.50 26.64 -1.58
C PHE A 198 -12.16 26.42 -0.22
N ARG A 199 -13.01 25.41 -0.14
CA ARG A 199 -13.60 24.94 1.10
C ARG A 199 -13.25 23.47 1.30
N GLN A 200 -13.06 23.06 2.55
CA GLN A 200 -12.87 21.66 2.89
C GLN A 200 -14.17 20.88 2.62
N ALA A 201 -14.06 19.72 1.99
CA ALA A 201 -15.17 18.78 1.86
C ALA A 201 -15.65 18.38 3.27
N PRO A 202 -16.95 18.59 3.60
CA PRO A 202 -17.45 18.38 4.96
C PRO A 202 -17.15 17.00 5.54
N ASP A 203 -17.14 15.98 4.70
CA ASP A 203 -16.98 14.58 5.10
C ASP A 203 -15.52 14.07 4.95
N LEU A 204 -14.58 14.99 4.67
CA LEU A 204 -13.13 14.79 4.84
C LEU A 204 -12.59 15.46 6.11
N LYS A 205 -13.45 16.04 6.96
CA LYS A 205 -13.03 16.79 8.16
C LYS A 205 -12.21 15.96 9.16
N GLN A 206 -12.48 14.67 9.27
CA GLN A 206 -11.77 13.77 10.19
C GLN A 206 -10.69 12.94 9.49
N THR A 207 -10.66 12.94 8.15
CA THR A 207 -9.60 12.32 7.37
C THR A 207 -8.27 12.98 7.68
N ARG A 208 -7.27 12.17 8.04
CA ARG A 208 -5.93 12.68 8.31
C ARG A 208 -5.26 13.08 7.01
N MET A 209 -4.79 14.32 6.93
CA MET A 209 -4.02 14.83 5.80
C MET A 209 -2.55 14.95 6.22
N VAL A 210 -1.63 14.61 5.32
CA VAL A 210 -0.19 14.93 5.46
C VAL A 210 0.21 15.99 4.43
N ALA A 211 1.45 16.48 4.51
CA ALA A 211 1.97 17.41 3.53
C ALA A 211 1.87 16.83 2.12
N GLY A 212 1.48 17.67 1.17
CA GLY A 212 1.30 17.34 -0.23
C GLY A 212 1.90 18.42 -1.11
N ARG A 213 1.86 18.21 -2.43
CA ARG A 213 2.54 19.08 -3.40
C ARG A 213 1.68 19.31 -4.64
N ASP A 214 1.68 20.55 -5.12
CA ASP A 214 1.09 20.95 -6.39
C ASP A 214 2.18 21.10 -7.44
N PHE A 215 2.17 20.23 -8.45
CA PHE A 215 3.08 20.30 -9.61
C PHE A 215 2.51 21.10 -10.77
N VAL A 216 1.21 21.44 -10.74
CA VAL A 216 0.57 22.29 -11.74
C VAL A 216 0.92 23.75 -11.47
N ASP A 217 0.67 24.22 -10.24
CA ASP A 217 0.91 25.61 -9.84
C ASP A 217 2.23 25.79 -9.07
N ARG A 218 2.97 24.70 -8.79
CA ARG A 218 4.31 24.67 -8.19
C ARG A 218 4.37 25.26 -6.79
N ASP A 219 3.42 24.88 -5.95
CA ASP A 219 3.38 25.27 -4.55
C ASP A 219 2.94 24.11 -3.65
N ASP A 220 2.88 24.34 -2.34
CA ASP A 220 2.48 23.30 -1.37
C ASP A 220 0.96 23.33 -1.10
N ARG A 221 0.15 23.75 -2.09
CA ARG A 221 -1.31 23.89 -1.97
C ARG A 221 -2.05 23.07 -3.04
N PRO A 222 -2.02 21.72 -2.96
CA PRO A 222 -2.65 20.82 -3.92
C PRO A 222 -4.19 20.77 -3.76
N PHE A 223 -4.84 21.91 -3.88
CA PHE A 223 -6.30 22.03 -3.80
C PHE A 223 -6.95 21.53 -5.08
N ASP A 224 -8.03 20.77 -4.91
CA ASP A 224 -8.81 20.27 -6.03
C ASP A 224 -9.63 21.39 -6.69
N GLU A 225 -9.53 21.49 -8.01
CA GLU A 225 -10.35 22.38 -8.84
C GLU A 225 -11.32 21.64 -9.77
N HIS A 226 -11.23 20.31 -9.81
CA HIS A 226 -11.98 19.45 -10.71
C HIS A 226 -13.06 18.63 -9.98
N GLY A 227 -12.74 18.12 -8.79
CA GLY A 227 -13.57 17.20 -8.01
C GLY A 227 -13.26 15.72 -8.24
N HIS A 228 -12.28 15.38 -9.08
CA HIS A 228 -11.94 13.97 -9.31
C HIS A 228 -11.04 13.45 -8.18
N GLY A 229 -10.01 14.20 -7.82
CA GLY A 229 -9.05 13.80 -6.79
C GLY A 229 -9.68 13.75 -5.40
N THR A 230 -10.61 14.66 -5.10
CA THR A 230 -11.40 14.61 -3.86
C THR A 230 -12.25 13.34 -3.78
N HIS A 231 -12.90 12.94 -4.87
CA HIS A 231 -13.70 11.70 -4.93
C HIS A 231 -12.81 10.45 -4.78
N VAL A 232 -11.64 10.44 -5.41
CA VAL A 232 -10.64 9.37 -5.29
C VAL A 232 -10.14 9.27 -3.84
N ALA A 233 -9.76 10.40 -3.23
CA ALA A 233 -9.31 10.47 -1.85
C ALA A 233 -10.38 9.99 -0.86
N GLY A 234 -11.64 10.36 -1.07
CA GLY A 234 -12.77 9.85 -0.29
C GLY A 234 -12.94 8.34 -0.41
N THR A 235 -12.84 7.79 -1.63
CA THR A 235 -12.90 6.34 -1.84
C THR A 235 -11.81 5.61 -1.04
N VAL A 236 -10.61 6.19 -0.94
CA VAL A 236 -9.53 5.65 -0.11
C VAL A 236 -9.84 5.81 1.38
N ALA A 237 -10.07 7.02 1.88
CA ALA A 237 -10.08 7.32 3.32
C ALA A 237 -11.05 8.45 3.71
N GLN A 238 -12.28 8.43 3.18
CA GLN A 238 -13.37 9.27 3.70
C GLN A 238 -13.46 9.13 5.23
N SER A 239 -13.81 10.22 5.91
CA SER A 239 -14.20 10.13 7.33
C SER A 239 -15.28 9.05 7.45
N THR A 240 -15.22 8.20 8.46
CA THR A 240 -16.14 7.06 8.57
C THR A 240 -16.55 6.91 10.02
N ASN A 241 -17.81 6.51 10.21
CA ASN A 241 -18.45 6.40 11.50
C ASN A 241 -18.53 7.76 12.23
N ASN A 242 -18.76 8.84 11.47
CA ASN A 242 -18.83 10.21 11.97
C ASN A 242 -20.26 10.80 11.94
N GLY A 243 -21.26 10.02 11.51
CA GLY A 243 -22.65 10.45 11.35
C GLY A 243 -22.90 11.40 10.17
N VAL A 244 -21.97 11.46 9.20
CA VAL A 244 -22.02 12.34 8.03
C VAL A 244 -21.77 11.49 6.79
N GLY A 245 -22.53 11.74 5.73
CA GLY A 245 -22.15 11.26 4.40
C GLY A 245 -21.92 9.75 4.26
N VAL A 246 -20.70 9.40 3.86
CA VAL A 246 -20.29 8.11 3.29
C VAL A 246 -19.02 7.59 3.96
N ALA A 247 -18.66 6.33 3.71
CA ALA A 247 -17.48 5.68 4.26
C ALA A 247 -16.35 5.49 3.23
N GLY A 248 -15.11 5.43 3.72
CA GLY A 248 -13.89 5.16 2.95
C GLY A 248 -13.36 3.74 3.21
N VAL A 249 -12.54 3.21 2.29
CA VAL A 249 -12.00 1.84 2.43
C VAL A 249 -11.03 1.72 3.62
N ALA A 250 -10.14 2.68 3.81
CA ALA A 250 -9.13 2.73 4.87
C ALA A 250 -9.26 4.02 5.68
N PRO A 251 -10.30 4.17 6.51
CA PRO A 251 -10.67 5.45 7.12
C PRO A 251 -9.66 5.99 8.15
N GLN A 252 -8.71 5.17 8.62
CA GLN A 252 -7.62 5.59 9.51
C GLN A 252 -6.27 5.77 8.78
N ALA A 253 -6.23 5.59 7.46
CA ALA A 253 -5.08 5.98 6.66
C ALA A 253 -5.00 7.51 6.55
N ALA A 254 -3.79 8.02 6.31
CA ALA A 254 -3.59 9.42 5.98
C ALA A 254 -3.54 9.62 4.47
N ILE A 255 -4.07 10.73 3.97
CA ILE A 255 -3.99 11.11 2.57
C ILE A 255 -2.85 12.11 2.36
N MET A 256 -2.01 11.83 1.37
CA MET A 256 -1.01 12.74 0.81
C MET A 256 -1.55 13.28 -0.53
N PRO A 257 -2.07 14.52 -0.57
CA PRO A 257 -2.61 15.08 -1.81
C PRO A 257 -1.48 15.51 -2.74
N ILE A 258 -1.43 14.98 -3.97
CA ILE A 258 -0.45 15.37 -4.99
C ILE A 258 -1.22 15.81 -6.24
N ARG A 259 -1.13 17.09 -6.57
CA ARG A 259 -1.83 17.66 -7.74
C ARG A 259 -0.89 17.66 -8.94
N VAL A 260 -1.22 16.85 -9.94
CA VAL A 260 -0.51 16.75 -11.23
C VAL A 260 -1.43 17.02 -12.42
N LEU A 261 -2.74 17.03 -12.19
CA LEU A 261 -3.77 17.35 -13.17
C LEU A 261 -4.42 18.69 -12.83
N ASP A 262 -4.65 19.52 -13.84
CA ASP A 262 -5.22 20.85 -13.72
C ASP A 262 -6.76 20.82 -13.51
N ARG A 263 -7.38 21.99 -13.47
CA ARG A 263 -8.85 22.17 -13.35
C ARG A 263 -9.67 21.53 -14.48
N ARG A 264 -9.05 21.18 -15.61
CA ARG A 264 -9.68 20.48 -16.74
C ARG A 264 -9.46 18.97 -16.66
N GLY A 265 -8.69 18.51 -15.68
CA GLY A 265 -8.28 17.11 -15.55
C GLY A 265 -7.14 16.74 -16.48
N ALA A 266 -6.37 17.73 -16.96
CA ALA A 266 -5.25 17.53 -17.87
C ALA A 266 -3.90 17.72 -17.15
N GLY A 267 -2.89 16.93 -17.48
CA GLY A 267 -1.57 17.08 -16.89
C GLY A 267 -0.47 16.40 -17.70
N SER A 268 0.75 16.89 -17.51
CA SER A 268 1.95 16.46 -18.23
C SER A 268 2.54 15.16 -17.65
N TRP A 269 3.23 14.40 -18.49
CA TRP A 269 3.95 13.20 -18.05
C TRP A 269 5.04 13.55 -17.03
N GLY A 270 5.73 14.67 -17.25
CA GLY A 270 6.73 15.17 -16.33
C GLY A 270 6.20 15.41 -14.93
N ASN A 271 5.03 16.06 -14.81
CA ASN A 271 4.38 16.30 -13.51
C ASN A 271 3.97 15.00 -12.82
N VAL A 272 3.47 14.02 -13.59
CA VAL A 272 3.10 12.71 -13.05
C VAL A 272 4.34 11.96 -12.54
N ALA A 273 5.41 11.89 -13.33
CA ALA A 273 6.65 11.23 -12.93
C ALA A 273 7.27 11.89 -11.68
N ALA A 274 7.34 13.23 -11.66
CA ALA A 274 7.80 13.99 -10.51
C ALA A 274 6.93 13.75 -9.26
N GLY A 275 5.60 13.73 -9.41
CA GLY A 275 4.67 13.45 -8.32
C GLY A 275 4.83 12.06 -7.73
N ILE A 276 5.10 11.04 -8.56
CA ILE A 276 5.35 9.66 -8.10
C ILE A 276 6.65 9.60 -7.27
N ARG A 277 7.74 10.19 -7.80
CA ARG A 277 9.03 10.26 -7.10
C ARG A 277 8.89 11.00 -5.76
N TRP A 278 8.27 12.18 -5.77
CA TRP A 278 8.08 13.00 -4.58
C TRP A 278 7.28 12.26 -3.51
N ALA A 279 6.17 11.61 -3.88
CA ALA A 279 5.36 10.86 -2.92
C ALA A 279 6.16 9.73 -2.26
N ALA A 280 6.93 8.97 -3.04
CA ALA A 280 7.79 7.91 -2.52
C ALA A 280 8.89 8.45 -1.58
N ASP A 281 9.41 9.64 -1.88
CA ASP A 281 10.47 10.28 -1.10
C ASP A 281 9.95 10.90 0.20
N HIS A 282 8.67 11.29 0.23
CA HIS A 282 8.02 11.95 1.36
C HIS A 282 7.16 11.01 2.22
N GLY A 283 7.42 9.70 2.12
CA GLY A 283 6.88 8.71 3.04
C GLY A 283 5.49 8.19 2.68
N ALA A 284 5.10 8.24 1.39
CA ALA A 284 3.94 7.48 0.93
C ALA A 284 4.20 5.97 1.05
N ASP A 285 3.20 5.23 1.52
CA ASP A 285 3.21 3.78 1.59
C ASP A 285 2.53 3.14 0.39
N VAL A 286 1.51 3.83 -0.13
CA VAL A 286 0.72 3.44 -1.30
C VAL A 286 0.53 4.67 -2.17
N ILE A 287 0.65 4.52 -3.48
CA ILE A 287 0.36 5.55 -4.48
C ILE A 287 -0.84 5.09 -5.30
N ASN A 288 -1.84 5.94 -5.43
CA ASN A 288 -2.97 5.75 -6.34
C ASN A 288 -2.86 6.67 -7.56
N LEU A 289 -2.88 6.07 -8.76
CA LEU A 289 -2.85 6.74 -10.06
C LEU A 289 -4.17 6.49 -10.79
N SER A 290 -5.17 7.33 -10.53
CA SER A 290 -6.49 7.29 -11.20
C SER A 290 -6.49 8.06 -12.53
N LEU A 291 -5.40 7.91 -13.29
CA LEU A 291 -5.07 8.64 -14.52
C LEU A 291 -4.35 7.71 -15.49
N GLY A 292 -4.25 8.11 -16.76
CA GLY A 292 -3.47 7.36 -17.74
C GLY A 292 -3.81 7.64 -19.19
N GLY A 293 -3.10 6.96 -20.09
CA GLY A 293 -3.27 7.07 -21.52
C GLY A 293 -2.67 5.92 -22.34
N GLY A 294 -2.76 6.06 -23.65
CA GLY A 294 -2.48 4.96 -24.59
C GLY A 294 -1.00 4.63 -24.78
N THR A 295 -0.08 5.52 -24.44
CA THR A 295 1.34 5.39 -24.81
C THR A 295 2.20 5.21 -23.56
N PRO A 296 3.21 4.30 -23.57
CA PRO A 296 4.16 4.16 -22.47
C PRO A 296 5.05 5.39 -22.34
N SER A 297 5.51 5.66 -21.12
CA SER A 297 6.52 6.67 -20.79
C SER A 297 7.64 6.01 -19.99
N ARG A 298 8.89 6.22 -20.40
CA ARG A 298 10.04 5.67 -19.67
C ARG A 298 10.30 6.44 -18.37
N ALA A 299 10.12 7.76 -18.37
CA ALA A 299 10.23 8.58 -17.15
C ALA A 299 9.23 8.14 -16.07
N ILE A 300 7.98 7.85 -16.46
CA ILE A 300 6.97 7.35 -15.52
C ILE A 300 7.29 5.91 -15.08
N ALA A 301 7.78 5.04 -15.98
CA ALA A 301 8.22 3.68 -15.62
C ALA A 301 9.33 3.70 -14.57
N ASN A 302 10.33 4.57 -14.73
CA ASN A 302 11.43 4.77 -13.80
C ASN A 302 10.94 5.29 -12.44
N ALA A 303 10.05 6.30 -12.45
CA ALA A 303 9.43 6.80 -11.22
C ALA A 303 8.66 5.71 -10.44
N ILE A 304 7.96 4.82 -11.15
CA ILE A 304 7.25 3.69 -10.53
C ILE A 304 8.23 2.66 -9.97
N ALA A 305 9.32 2.37 -10.68
CA ALA A 305 10.37 1.48 -10.19
C ALA A 305 11.06 2.06 -8.94
N HIS A 306 11.31 3.36 -8.91
CA HIS A 306 11.83 4.08 -7.74
C HIS A 306 10.90 3.95 -6.53
N ALA A 307 9.60 4.20 -6.72
CA ALA A 307 8.60 4.00 -5.67
C ALA A 307 8.60 2.55 -5.15
N HIS A 308 8.63 1.56 -6.04
CA HIS A 308 8.67 0.15 -5.65
C HIS A 308 9.92 -0.20 -4.82
N ARG A 309 11.11 0.28 -5.22
CA ARG A 309 12.37 0.07 -4.47
C ARG A 309 12.34 0.71 -3.08
N LYS A 310 11.59 1.81 -2.92
CA LYS A 310 11.32 2.43 -1.60
C LYS A 310 10.26 1.70 -0.78
N GLY A 311 9.72 0.58 -1.27
CA GLY A 311 8.73 -0.21 -0.57
C GLY A 311 7.29 0.30 -0.76
N VAL A 312 7.05 1.18 -1.73
CA VAL A 312 5.74 1.78 -2.00
C VAL A 312 4.93 0.91 -2.95
N VAL A 313 3.65 0.69 -2.64
CA VAL A 313 2.73 -0.02 -3.55
C VAL A 313 2.13 0.98 -4.53
N VAL A 314 2.36 0.80 -5.83
CA VAL A 314 1.75 1.65 -6.87
C VAL A 314 0.52 0.97 -7.45
N VAL A 315 -0.65 1.61 -7.35
CA VAL A 315 -1.94 1.14 -7.86
C VAL A 315 -2.40 2.08 -8.97
N ALA A 316 -2.79 1.55 -10.12
CA ALA A 316 -3.14 2.36 -11.29
C ALA A 316 -4.38 1.85 -12.04
N ALA A 317 -5.17 2.80 -12.54
CA ALA A 317 -6.39 2.51 -13.31
C ALA A 317 -6.08 1.90 -14.68
N ALA A 318 -6.76 0.81 -15.04
CA ALA A 318 -6.49 0.09 -16.30
C ALA A 318 -6.94 0.86 -17.57
N GLY A 319 -7.83 1.84 -17.41
CA GLY A 319 -8.34 2.67 -18.50
C GLY A 319 -9.81 2.45 -18.83
N ASN A 320 -10.41 3.42 -19.54
CA ASN A 320 -11.86 3.48 -19.78
C ASN A 320 -12.23 3.34 -21.28
N THR A 321 -11.54 2.47 -22.02
CA THR A 321 -11.75 2.34 -23.48
C THR A 321 -12.66 1.17 -23.89
N GLY A 322 -12.95 0.25 -22.97
CA GLY A 322 -13.65 -1.01 -23.26
C GLY A 322 -12.85 -1.99 -24.15
N ARG A 323 -11.56 -1.71 -24.38
CA ARG A 323 -10.69 -2.48 -25.28
C ARG A 323 -9.80 -3.43 -24.50
N GLY A 324 -9.39 -4.51 -25.18
CA GLY A 324 -8.47 -5.52 -24.65
C GLY A 324 -7.00 -5.07 -24.60
N ARG A 325 -6.76 -3.83 -24.15
CA ARG A 325 -5.44 -3.26 -23.89
C ARG A 325 -5.50 -2.35 -22.66
N VAL A 326 -4.81 -2.76 -21.59
CA VAL A 326 -4.54 -1.93 -20.40
C VAL A 326 -3.70 -0.71 -20.80
N GLN A 327 -4.04 0.45 -20.25
CA GLN A 327 -3.37 1.74 -20.49
C GLN A 327 -2.19 1.96 -19.54
N TYR A 328 -1.35 2.93 -19.85
CA TYR A 328 -0.24 3.34 -18.98
C TYR A 328 -0.71 4.46 -18.05
N PRO A 329 -0.28 4.51 -16.78
CA PRO A 329 0.83 3.75 -16.21
C PRO A 329 0.51 2.33 -15.73
N ALA A 330 -0.75 1.91 -15.72
CA ALA A 330 -1.14 0.59 -15.20
C ALA A 330 -0.46 -0.59 -15.90
N ALA A 331 -0.10 -0.45 -17.18
CA ALA A 331 0.63 -1.48 -17.92
C ALA A 331 2.15 -1.52 -17.65
N HIS A 332 2.72 -0.57 -16.88
CA HIS A 332 4.14 -0.61 -16.52
C HIS A 332 4.43 -1.67 -15.47
N ARG A 333 5.67 -2.15 -15.45
CA ARG A 333 6.16 -3.03 -14.40
C ARG A 333 6.05 -2.35 -13.03
N TYR A 334 5.76 -3.14 -12.01
CA TYR A 334 5.53 -2.73 -10.62
C TYR A 334 4.25 -1.92 -10.35
N ALA A 335 3.60 -1.37 -11.37
CA ALA A 335 2.24 -0.87 -11.24
C ALA A 335 1.27 -2.04 -11.07
N PHE A 336 0.29 -1.88 -10.17
CA PHE A 336 -0.78 -2.85 -9.96
C PHE A 336 -2.04 -2.39 -10.69
N ALA A 337 -2.36 -3.05 -11.81
CA ALA A 337 -3.39 -2.62 -12.74
C ALA A 337 -4.80 -3.04 -12.30
N VAL A 338 -5.71 -2.06 -12.23
CA VAL A 338 -7.07 -2.26 -11.71
C VAL A 338 -8.13 -1.97 -12.77
N GLY A 339 -8.91 -3.00 -13.10
CA GLY A 339 -10.12 -2.89 -13.93
C GLY A 339 -11.38 -2.65 -13.09
N ALA A 340 -12.49 -2.32 -13.76
CA ALA A 340 -13.75 -1.95 -13.13
C ALA A 340 -14.84 -3.01 -13.33
N VAL A 341 -15.56 -3.32 -12.26
CA VAL A 341 -16.82 -4.09 -12.31
C VAL A 341 -18.02 -3.28 -11.83
N ARG A 342 -19.20 -3.76 -12.23
CA ARG A 342 -20.52 -3.26 -11.82
C ARG A 342 -21.01 -3.96 -10.56
N TYR A 343 -22.20 -3.60 -10.08
CA TYR A 343 -22.85 -4.21 -8.92
C TYR A 343 -22.98 -5.73 -9.06
N ASP A 344 -23.36 -6.22 -10.24
CA ASP A 344 -23.49 -7.66 -10.55
C ASP A 344 -22.14 -8.39 -10.76
N GLU A 345 -21.02 -7.74 -10.43
CA GLU A 345 -19.65 -8.22 -10.59
C GLU A 345 -19.24 -8.55 -12.03
N THR A 346 -20.01 -8.10 -13.02
CA THR A 346 -19.60 -8.17 -14.43
C THR A 346 -18.68 -6.99 -14.77
N LEU A 347 -17.77 -7.21 -15.72
CA LEU A 347 -16.86 -6.16 -16.18
C LEU A 347 -17.66 -4.95 -16.70
N SER A 348 -17.37 -3.76 -16.19
CA SER A 348 -18.01 -2.53 -16.66
C SER A 348 -17.71 -2.31 -18.14
N PHE A 349 -18.70 -1.79 -18.88
CA PHE A 349 -18.62 -1.68 -20.36
C PHE A 349 -17.43 -0.85 -20.85
N TYR A 350 -16.97 0.10 -20.05
CA TYR A 350 -15.82 0.96 -20.34
C TYR A 350 -14.48 0.36 -19.88
N SER A 351 -14.45 -0.67 -19.02
CA SER A 351 -13.20 -1.13 -18.43
C SER A 351 -12.26 -1.69 -19.51
N SER A 352 -11.08 -1.10 -19.63
CA SER A 352 -9.98 -1.73 -20.35
C SER A 352 -9.55 -3.00 -19.62
N TYR A 353 -9.08 -3.99 -20.38
CA TYR A 353 -8.65 -5.30 -19.87
C TYR A 353 -7.50 -5.85 -20.70
N GLY A 354 -6.89 -6.97 -20.31
CA GLY A 354 -5.83 -7.61 -21.09
C GLY A 354 -4.70 -8.18 -20.24
N ARG A 355 -3.58 -8.50 -20.89
CA ARG A 355 -2.48 -9.27 -20.28
C ARG A 355 -1.82 -8.63 -19.04
N HIS A 356 -1.84 -7.30 -18.94
CA HIS A 356 -1.25 -6.57 -17.81
C HIS A 356 -2.27 -6.29 -16.70
N LEU A 357 -3.50 -6.78 -16.81
CA LEU A 357 -4.52 -6.56 -15.78
C LEU A 357 -4.26 -7.49 -14.59
N ASP A 358 -4.07 -6.92 -13.39
CA ASP A 358 -3.85 -7.72 -12.17
C ASP A 358 -5.17 -8.17 -11.56
N VAL A 359 -6.09 -7.25 -11.31
CA VAL A 359 -7.36 -7.49 -10.62
C VAL A 359 -8.46 -6.56 -11.13
N VAL A 360 -9.68 -6.80 -10.70
CA VAL A 360 -10.79 -5.85 -10.82
C VAL A 360 -11.32 -5.42 -9.45
N ALA A 361 -11.92 -4.24 -9.41
CA ALA A 361 -12.56 -3.67 -8.24
C ALA A 361 -13.84 -2.90 -8.64
N PRO A 362 -14.71 -2.53 -7.69
CA PRO A 362 -15.93 -1.80 -7.99
C PRO A 362 -15.64 -0.47 -8.68
N GLY A 363 -16.14 -0.30 -9.91
CA GLY A 363 -16.03 0.97 -10.66
C GLY A 363 -17.38 1.52 -11.10
N GLY A 364 -18.45 0.74 -11.01
CA GLY A 364 -19.84 1.19 -11.22
C GLY A 364 -20.29 1.29 -12.68
N ASP A 365 -21.59 1.56 -12.84
CA ASP A 365 -22.29 1.77 -14.11
C ASP A 365 -23.54 2.64 -13.86
N LEU A 366 -23.42 3.94 -14.13
CA LEU A 366 -24.45 4.95 -13.88
C LEU A 366 -25.66 4.87 -14.83
N ARG A 367 -25.69 3.88 -15.72
CA ARG A 367 -26.81 3.63 -16.64
C ARG A 367 -27.82 2.64 -16.07
N VAL A 368 -27.50 2.02 -14.94
CA VAL A 368 -28.29 0.95 -14.33
C VAL A 368 -28.43 1.17 -12.82
N ASP A 369 -29.54 0.68 -12.29
CA ASP A 369 -29.82 0.51 -10.87
C ASP A 369 -30.16 -0.99 -10.70
N GLN A 370 -29.14 -1.78 -10.39
CA GLN A 370 -29.23 -3.23 -10.28
C GLN A 370 -29.57 -3.68 -8.86
N ASN A 371 -29.35 -2.82 -7.86
CA ASN A 371 -29.67 -3.09 -6.47
C ASN A 371 -31.11 -2.66 -6.08
N GLY A 372 -31.77 -1.86 -6.93
CA GLY A 372 -33.14 -1.41 -6.77
C GLY A 372 -33.33 -0.32 -5.71
N ASP A 373 -32.28 0.43 -5.38
CA ASP A 373 -32.32 1.46 -4.34
C ASP A 373 -32.79 2.84 -4.83
N GLY A 374 -33.09 2.95 -6.13
CA GLY A 374 -33.57 4.17 -6.78
C GLY A 374 -32.45 5.11 -7.22
N LEU A 375 -31.18 4.70 -7.09
CA LEU A 375 -30.00 5.45 -7.53
C LEU A 375 -29.20 4.63 -8.55
N PRO A 376 -28.53 5.28 -9.51
CA PRO A 376 -27.60 4.58 -10.39
C PRO A 376 -26.41 3.97 -9.63
N ASP A 377 -25.95 2.79 -10.04
CA ASP A 377 -24.87 2.01 -9.41
C ASP A 377 -23.47 2.60 -9.66
N GLY A 378 -23.23 3.84 -9.25
CA GLY A 378 -21.90 4.45 -9.23
C GLY A 378 -21.17 4.21 -7.90
N VAL A 379 -19.92 4.67 -7.83
CA VAL A 379 -19.18 4.79 -6.57
C VAL A 379 -19.50 6.16 -6.01
N LEU A 380 -20.11 6.22 -4.83
CA LEU A 380 -20.63 7.45 -4.22
C LEU A 380 -19.64 8.02 -3.20
N GLN A 381 -19.20 9.27 -3.39
CA GLN A 381 -18.33 9.97 -2.44
C GLN A 381 -18.66 11.46 -2.30
N ASN A 382 -18.27 12.09 -1.18
CA ASN A 382 -18.34 13.55 -1.05
C ASN A 382 -17.26 14.18 -1.94
N THR A 383 -17.65 15.08 -2.83
CA THR A 383 -16.71 15.76 -3.72
C THR A 383 -17.18 17.15 -4.12
N ILE A 384 -16.34 17.87 -4.85
CA ILE A 384 -16.59 19.21 -5.37
C ILE A 384 -17.65 19.15 -6.46
N VAL A 385 -18.60 20.09 -6.39
CA VAL A 385 -19.52 20.37 -7.50
C VAL A 385 -18.76 21.10 -8.59
N ARG A 386 -18.67 20.48 -9.77
CA ARG A 386 -17.89 20.99 -10.90
C ARG A 386 -18.20 22.48 -11.18
N GLY A 387 -17.14 23.28 -11.29
CA GLY A 387 -17.24 24.73 -11.51
C GLY A 387 -17.40 25.57 -10.25
N ASN A 388 -17.53 24.96 -9.06
CA ASN A 388 -17.59 25.67 -7.79
C ASN A 388 -16.80 24.95 -6.69
N VAL A 389 -15.52 25.33 -6.53
CA VAL A 389 -14.57 24.77 -5.55
C VAL A 389 -14.93 25.04 -4.08
N GLY A 390 -15.98 25.83 -3.82
CA GLY A 390 -16.53 26.07 -2.49
C GLY A 390 -17.78 25.23 -2.18
N ARG A 391 -18.36 24.54 -3.16
CA ARG A 391 -19.58 23.74 -3.01
C ARG A 391 -19.26 22.26 -3.13
N HIS A 392 -19.77 21.49 -2.18
CA HIS A 392 -19.60 20.04 -2.12
C HIS A 392 -20.95 19.35 -2.17
N ASP A 393 -20.95 18.13 -2.68
CA ASP A 393 -22.13 17.26 -2.76
C ASP A 393 -21.69 15.79 -2.70
N TYR A 394 -22.64 14.87 -2.58
CA TYR A 394 -22.36 13.45 -2.69
C TYR A 394 -22.67 13.00 -4.12
N LEU A 395 -21.61 12.75 -4.88
CA LEU A 395 -21.72 12.44 -6.31
C LEU A 395 -21.29 11.01 -6.55
N ALA A 396 -22.05 10.30 -7.36
CA ALA A 396 -21.72 8.96 -7.84
C ALA A 396 -20.96 9.08 -9.16
N PHE A 397 -19.71 8.59 -9.19
CA PHE A 397 -18.90 8.51 -10.40
C PHE A 397 -18.76 7.06 -10.88
N GLN A 398 -18.41 6.88 -12.16
CA GLN A 398 -18.01 5.59 -12.72
C GLN A 398 -16.62 5.67 -13.38
N GLY A 399 -15.88 4.57 -13.32
CA GLY A 399 -14.59 4.46 -14.02
C GLY A 399 -13.63 3.48 -13.38
N THR A 400 -12.59 3.09 -14.13
CA THR A 400 -11.40 2.43 -13.53
C THR A 400 -10.69 3.35 -12.53
N SER A 401 -10.85 4.67 -12.67
CA SER A 401 -10.43 5.69 -11.69
C SER A 401 -11.15 5.58 -10.34
N MET A 402 -12.36 5.00 -10.29
CA MET A 402 -13.09 4.71 -9.05
C MET A 402 -12.78 3.30 -8.53
N ALA A 403 -12.36 2.37 -9.41
CA ALA A 403 -11.92 1.03 -9.02
C ALA A 403 -10.53 1.03 -8.35
N ALA A 404 -9.56 1.76 -8.92
CA ALA A 404 -8.19 1.86 -8.39
C ALA A 404 -8.12 2.26 -6.89
N PRO A 405 -8.84 3.30 -6.41
CA PRO A 405 -8.75 3.69 -5.00
C PRO A 405 -9.33 2.66 -4.02
N HIS A 406 -10.22 1.76 -4.44
CA HIS A 406 -10.62 0.64 -3.61
C HIS A 406 -9.45 -0.30 -3.32
N VAL A 407 -8.64 -0.57 -4.35
CA VAL A 407 -7.45 -1.42 -4.23
C VAL A 407 -6.34 -0.69 -3.46
N ALA A 408 -6.16 0.62 -3.66
CA ALA A 408 -5.21 1.41 -2.87
C ALA A 408 -5.58 1.42 -1.38
N GLY A 409 -6.87 1.56 -1.05
CA GLY A 409 -7.38 1.43 0.31
C GLY A 409 -7.11 0.03 0.90
N ALA A 410 -7.41 -1.03 0.15
CA ALA A 410 -7.14 -2.41 0.59
C ALA A 410 -5.64 -2.68 0.81
N ALA A 411 -4.77 -2.13 -0.05
CA ALA A 411 -3.33 -2.16 0.13
C ALA A 411 -2.90 -1.43 1.42
N ALA A 412 -3.54 -0.31 1.75
CA ALA A 412 -3.28 0.40 2.99
C ALA A 412 -3.69 -0.41 4.22
N LEU A 413 -4.82 -1.14 4.16
CA LEU A 413 -5.22 -2.05 5.24
C LEU A 413 -4.17 -3.14 5.49
N LEU A 414 -3.64 -3.75 4.41
CA LEU A 414 -2.60 -4.78 4.47
C LEU A 414 -1.29 -4.24 5.04
N LYS A 415 -0.84 -3.06 4.61
CA LYS A 415 0.34 -2.41 5.18
C LYS A 415 0.17 -2.11 6.66
N ALA A 416 -0.98 -1.60 7.08
CA ALA A 416 -1.28 -1.34 8.49
C ALA A 416 -1.29 -2.62 9.34
N SER A 417 -1.61 -3.78 8.74
CA SER A 417 -1.54 -5.09 9.40
C SER A 417 -0.12 -5.68 9.52
N GLY A 418 0.89 -4.99 8.99
CA GLY A 418 2.30 -5.40 9.07
C GLY A 418 2.87 -6.06 7.81
N VAL A 419 2.13 -6.08 6.69
CA VAL A 419 2.68 -6.54 5.40
C VAL A 419 3.37 -5.36 4.70
N SER A 420 4.68 -5.21 4.92
CA SER A 420 5.43 -4.03 4.43
C SER A 420 5.97 -4.16 3.00
N ASP A 421 6.30 -5.37 2.53
CA ASP A 421 6.84 -5.60 1.17
C ASP A 421 5.75 -5.32 0.12
N PRO A 422 5.96 -4.38 -0.83
CA PRO A 422 4.94 -4.05 -1.82
C PRO A 422 4.58 -5.24 -2.70
N SER A 423 5.54 -6.12 -3.00
CA SER A 423 5.29 -7.32 -3.79
C SER A 423 4.40 -8.31 -3.04
N ALA A 424 4.54 -8.44 -1.72
CA ALA A 424 3.69 -9.25 -0.86
C ALA A 424 2.26 -8.70 -0.81
N VAL A 425 2.10 -7.38 -0.69
CA VAL A 425 0.77 -6.74 -0.75
C VAL A 425 0.08 -7.06 -2.07
N GLN A 426 0.75 -6.85 -3.20
CA GLN A 426 0.19 -7.14 -4.53
C GLN A 426 -0.13 -8.63 -4.72
N ARG A 427 0.72 -9.55 -4.23
CA ARG A 427 0.44 -11.00 -4.26
C ARG A 427 -0.80 -11.35 -3.45
N LEU A 428 -0.91 -10.87 -2.21
CA LEU A 428 -2.08 -11.14 -1.37
C LEU A 428 -3.37 -10.65 -2.03
N LEU A 429 -3.37 -9.44 -2.58
CA LEU A 429 -4.54 -8.90 -3.30
C LEU A 429 -4.93 -9.74 -4.53
N ARG A 430 -3.97 -10.30 -5.26
CA ARG A 430 -4.24 -11.21 -6.40
C ARG A 430 -4.71 -12.58 -5.95
N ASP A 431 -3.98 -13.22 -5.04
CA ASP A 431 -4.16 -14.63 -4.68
C ASP A 431 -5.45 -14.86 -3.89
N THR A 432 -5.96 -13.84 -3.21
CA THR A 432 -7.25 -13.90 -2.49
C THR A 432 -8.40 -13.27 -3.26
N ALA A 433 -8.20 -12.83 -4.51
CA ALA A 433 -9.28 -12.28 -5.31
C ALA A 433 -10.34 -13.37 -5.59
N LYS A 434 -11.61 -12.95 -5.64
CA LYS A 434 -12.72 -13.78 -6.08
C LYS A 434 -12.56 -14.05 -7.58
N SER A 435 -12.05 -15.22 -7.90
CA SER A 435 -11.73 -15.63 -9.27
C SER A 435 -12.94 -15.59 -10.21
N LYS A 436 -12.67 -15.26 -11.47
CA LYS A 436 -13.62 -15.22 -12.58
C LYS A 436 -13.08 -16.07 -13.72
N SER A 437 -13.96 -16.67 -14.51
CA SER A 437 -13.57 -17.62 -15.56
C SER A 437 -12.70 -17.02 -16.67
N ASP A 438 -12.90 -15.74 -17.00
CA ASP A 438 -12.14 -15.02 -18.03
C ASP A 438 -11.00 -14.19 -17.39
N THR A 439 -9.85 -14.83 -17.15
CA THR A 439 -8.68 -14.17 -16.56
C THR A 439 -8.14 -13.02 -17.41
N ARG A 440 -8.39 -13.00 -18.72
CA ARG A 440 -8.01 -11.88 -19.58
C ARG A 440 -8.85 -10.64 -19.30
N ARG A 441 -10.14 -10.82 -18.95
CA ARG A 441 -11.06 -9.73 -18.62
C ARG A 441 -10.99 -9.30 -17.16
N TYR A 442 -10.70 -10.22 -16.25
CA TYR A 442 -10.81 -9.99 -14.81
C TYR A 442 -9.47 -10.05 -14.05
N GLY A 443 -8.36 -10.35 -14.72
CA GLY A 443 -7.09 -10.62 -14.06
C GLY A 443 -7.21 -11.83 -13.14
N ALA A 444 -6.73 -11.70 -11.91
CA ALA A 444 -6.93 -12.71 -10.86
C ALA A 444 -8.37 -12.76 -10.33
N GLY A 445 -9.17 -11.70 -10.52
CA GLY A 445 -10.55 -11.62 -10.09
C GLY A 445 -10.89 -10.32 -9.34
N LEU A 446 -12.06 -10.32 -8.70
CA LEU A 446 -12.54 -9.20 -7.88
C LEU A 446 -11.86 -9.22 -6.51
N ILE A 447 -11.22 -8.11 -6.10
CA ILE A 447 -10.55 -8.03 -4.80
C ILE A 447 -11.49 -8.34 -3.64
N GLN A 448 -10.97 -8.99 -2.60
CA GLN A 448 -11.69 -9.33 -1.37
C GLN A 448 -10.81 -8.93 -0.18
N ALA A 449 -11.09 -7.78 0.44
CA ALA A 449 -10.19 -7.14 1.40
C ALA A 449 -10.05 -7.93 2.71
N ASP A 450 -11.14 -8.52 3.22
CA ASP A 450 -11.10 -9.35 4.43
C ASP A 450 -10.30 -10.64 4.20
N ASP A 451 -10.52 -11.29 3.06
CA ASP A 451 -9.76 -12.49 2.67
C ASP A 451 -8.26 -12.20 2.53
N ALA A 452 -7.89 -11.06 1.92
CA ALA A 452 -6.50 -10.63 1.81
C ALA A 452 -5.85 -10.43 3.20
N LEU A 453 -6.54 -9.75 4.12
CA LEU A 453 -6.06 -9.52 5.49
C LEU A 453 -5.92 -10.83 6.28
N ARG A 454 -6.84 -11.78 6.10
CA ARG A 454 -6.74 -13.11 6.70
C ARG A 454 -5.53 -13.88 6.17
N ALA A 455 -5.28 -13.83 4.86
CA ALA A 455 -4.12 -14.46 4.26
C ALA A 455 -2.81 -13.82 4.75
N GLY A 456 -2.71 -12.48 4.77
CA GLY A 456 -1.53 -11.78 5.28
C GLY A 456 -1.24 -12.12 6.75
N THR A 457 -2.28 -12.22 7.58
CA THR A 457 -2.14 -12.66 8.98
C THR A 457 -1.60 -14.08 9.10
N ARG A 458 -2.03 -15.01 8.23
CA ARG A 458 -1.54 -16.39 8.19
C ARG A 458 -0.08 -16.46 7.75
N ASP A 459 0.29 -15.75 6.69
CA ASP A 459 1.66 -15.75 6.14
C ASP A 459 2.66 -15.20 7.16
N LEU A 460 2.32 -14.08 7.80
CA LEU A 460 3.11 -13.52 8.88
C LEU A 460 3.19 -14.49 10.08
N GLY A 461 2.09 -15.16 10.42
CA GLY A 461 2.06 -16.19 11.47
C GLY A 461 2.99 -17.37 11.18
N ALA A 462 3.01 -17.86 9.94
CA ALA A 462 3.86 -18.96 9.50
C ALA A 462 5.35 -18.57 9.53
N ALA A 463 5.70 -17.40 8.98
CA ALA A 463 7.07 -16.88 8.99
C ALA A 463 7.62 -16.73 10.42
N ARG A 464 6.79 -16.23 11.36
CA ARG A 464 7.14 -16.13 12.78
C ARG A 464 7.27 -17.49 13.45
N GLY A 465 6.45 -18.47 13.06
CA GLY A 465 6.57 -19.86 13.47
C GLY A 465 7.96 -20.43 13.22
N PHE A 466 8.40 -20.33 11.98
CA PHE A 466 9.72 -20.80 11.59
C PHE A 466 10.84 -20.00 12.27
N GLY A 467 10.72 -18.66 12.36
CA GLY A 467 11.70 -17.82 13.05
C GLY A 467 11.83 -18.15 14.55
N GLY A 468 10.71 -18.34 15.24
CA GLY A 468 10.66 -18.72 16.65
C GLY A 468 11.27 -20.09 16.92
N LEU A 469 10.95 -21.07 16.07
CA LEU A 469 11.56 -22.41 16.10
C LEU A 469 13.07 -22.36 15.90
N ALA A 470 13.55 -21.58 14.92
CA ALA A 470 14.97 -21.42 14.64
C ALA A 470 15.70 -20.78 15.83
N LEU A 471 15.14 -19.72 16.42
CA LEU A 471 15.71 -19.02 17.56
C LEU A 471 15.78 -19.94 18.80
N ALA A 472 14.69 -20.67 19.08
CA ALA A 472 14.66 -21.62 20.18
C ALA A 472 15.64 -22.78 19.97
N GLY A 473 15.77 -23.27 18.74
CA GLY A 473 16.78 -24.26 18.33
C GLY A 473 18.21 -23.78 18.57
N LEU A 474 18.53 -22.54 18.18
CA LEU A 474 19.84 -21.92 18.42
C LEU A 474 20.14 -21.78 19.92
N MET A 475 19.16 -21.36 20.72
CA MET A 475 19.32 -21.25 22.18
C MET A 475 19.57 -22.62 22.83
N LEU A 476 18.80 -23.64 22.45
CA LEU A 476 18.97 -25.02 22.92
C LEU A 476 20.32 -25.61 22.48
N PHE A 477 20.75 -25.35 21.24
CA PHE A 477 22.05 -25.78 20.73
C PHE A 477 23.22 -25.13 21.48
N GLY A 478 23.13 -23.82 21.75
CA GLY A 478 24.11 -23.09 22.55
C GLY A 478 24.21 -23.60 23.99
N LEU A 479 23.11 -24.07 24.58
CA LEU A 479 23.07 -24.71 25.90
C LEU A 479 23.69 -26.12 25.87
N ARG A 480 23.47 -26.90 24.81
CA ARG A 480 24.02 -28.26 24.64
C ARG A 480 25.54 -28.27 24.47
N ARG A 481 26.09 -27.28 23.74
CA ARG A 481 27.55 -27.14 23.52
C ARG A 481 28.34 -26.85 24.81
N ARG A 482 27.68 -26.40 25.88
CA ARG A 482 28.31 -26.09 27.18
C ARG A 482 28.39 -27.26 28.17
N ARG A 483 28.11 -28.51 27.75
CA ARG A 483 28.25 -29.76 28.55
C ARG A 483 27.88 -29.59 30.04
N LYS A 484 26.57 -29.60 30.38
CA LYS A 484 26.06 -29.88 31.75
C LYS A 484 24.53 -30.00 31.86
N LEU A 485 23.81 -30.36 30.79
CA LEU A 485 22.35 -30.37 30.78
C LEU A 485 21.81 -31.57 30.01
N GLY A 486 21.16 -32.51 30.70
CA GLY A 486 20.50 -33.70 30.13
C GLY A 486 19.19 -33.36 29.42
N LEU A 487 19.17 -32.33 28.57
CA LEU A 487 18.02 -31.99 27.75
C LEU A 487 17.92 -32.99 26.61
N GLY A 488 17.22 -34.10 26.84
CA GLY A 488 16.83 -35.06 25.80
C GLY A 488 15.85 -34.46 24.78
N VAL A 489 15.30 -35.31 23.91
CA VAL A 489 14.40 -34.94 22.79
C VAL A 489 13.16 -34.13 23.24
N ALA A 490 12.76 -34.22 24.51
CA ALA A 490 11.64 -33.48 25.08
C ALA A 490 11.81 -31.94 25.09
N ALA A 491 13.03 -31.41 25.11
CA ALA A 491 13.26 -29.96 25.15
C ALA A 491 13.08 -29.27 23.78
N PRO A 492 13.59 -29.83 22.66
CA PRO A 492 13.20 -29.42 21.32
C PRO A 492 11.68 -29.50 21.09
N VAL A 493 11.02 -30.56 21.59
CA VAL A 493 9.56 -30.74 21.46
C VAL A 493 8.80 -29.68 22.26
N GLY A 494 9.21 -29.37 23.49
CA GLY A 494 8.59 -28.31 24.29
C GLY A 494 8.82 -26.91 23.74
N ALA A 495 10.00 -26.66 23.16
CA ALA A 495 10.25 -25.42 22.41
C ALA A 495 9.35 -25.34 21.18
N ALA A 496 9.27 -26.41 20.40
CA ALA A 496 8.47 -26.47 19.18
C ALA A 496 6.96 -26.38 19.43
N ALA A 497 6.46 -26.89 20.55
CA ALA A 497 5.05 -26.82 20.92
C ALA A 497 4.53 -25.39 21.12
N LEU A 498 5.40 -24.39 21.38
CA LEU A 498 4.99 -23.02 21.67
C LEU A 498 5.74 -21.92 20.91
N SER A 499 6.84 -22.21 20.21
CA SER A 499 7.62 -21.21 19.47
C SER A 499 6.98 -20.78 18.14
N ALA A 500 5.74 -20.29 18.21
CA ALA A 500 4.89 -19.82 17.12
C ALA A 500 4.25 -20.94 16.24
N GLY A 501 2.99 -21.26 16.53
CA GLY A 501 2.12 -22.03 15.63
C GLY A 501 2.35 -23.55 15.53
N GLY A 502 3.29 -24.14 16.28
CA GLY A 502 3.68 -25.56 16.17
C GLY A 502 2.60 -26.62 16.43
N LEU A 503 1.40 -26.26 16.87
CA LEU A 503 0.25 -27.19 16.90
C LEU A 503 -0.36 -27.44 15.51
N ALA A 504 -0.01 -26.64 14.49
CA ALA A 504 -0.47 -26.85 13.12
C ALA A 504 0.33 -27.90 12.33
N VAL A 505 1.51 -28.33 12.83
CA VAL A 505 2.44 -29.21 12.08
C VAL A 505 2.49 -30.64 12.65
N VAL A 506 1.77 -30.92 13.75
CA VAL A 506 1.66 -32.28 14.31
C VAL A 506 0.32 -32.91 13.89
N PRO A 507 0.31 -33.95 13.04
CA PRO A 507 -0.92 -34.64 12.65
C PRO A 507 -1.64 -35.20 13.89
N GLY A 508 -2.90 -34.80 14.09
CA GLY A 508 -3.76 -35.30 15.19
C GLY A 508 -3.94 -34.40 16.40
N LEU A 509 -3.30 -33.22 16.46
CA LEU A 509 -3.49 -32.22 17.54
C LEU A 509 -4.15 -30.90 17.09
N GLY A 510 -4.61 -30.82 15.83
CA GLY A 510 -5.15 -29.62 15.20
C GLY A 510 -6.44 -29.01 15.80
N ALA A 511 -6.94 -29.56 16.92
CA ALA A 511 -8.14 -29.09 17.61
C ALA A 511 -7.87 -28.40 18.97
N MET A 512 -6.63 -28.34 19.44
CA MET A 512 -6.31 -27.55 20.64
C MET A 512 -5.81 -26.16 20.21
N ALA A 513 -6.58 -25.14 20.62
CA ALA A 513 -6.39 -23.74 20.32
C ALA A 513 -4.91 -23.33 20.31
N SER A 514 -4.48 -22.68 19.24
CA SER A 514 -3.20 -21.99 19.25
C SER A 514 -3.18 -21.05 20.47
N PRO A 515 -2.04 -20.90 21.17
CA PRO A 515 -1.91 -19.88 22.21
C PRO A 515 -2.33 -18.50 21.68
N LEU A 516 -2.12 -18.26 20.38
CA LEU A 516 -2.61 -17.08 19.65
C LEU A 516 -4.14 -16.97 19.62
N GLY A 517 -4.90 -18.06 19.46
CA GLY A 517 -6.36 -18.04 19.50
C GLY A 517 -6.92 -17.81 20.91
N VAL A 518 -6.25 -18.34 21.94
CA VAL A 518 -6.60 -18.08 23.35
C VAL A 518 -6.24 -16.64 23.75
N LEU A 519 -5.09 -16.13 23.30
CA LEU A 519 -4.63 -14.77 23.57
C LEU A 519 -5.43 -13.72 22.77
N ALA A 520 -5.82 -14.01 21.53
CA ALA A 520 -6.67 -13.13 20.72
C ALA A 520 -8.05 -12.90 21.36
N GLY A 521 -8.60 -13.91 22.04
CA GLY A 521 -9.84 -13.78 22.81
C GLY A 521 -9.72 -12.96 24.10
N LEU A 522 -8.50 -12.66 24.56
CA LEU A 522 -8.25 -11.93 25.80
C LEU A 522 -8.07 -10.42 25.60
N GLY A 523 -8.02 -9.93 24.35
CA GLY A 523 -7.92 -8.51 24.03
C GLY A 523 -6.79 -7.80 24.79
N TRP A 524 -7.14 -6.77 25.57
CA TRP A 524 -6.21 -5.97 26.37
C TRP A 524 -5.43 -6.78 27.43
N ALA A 525 -5.91 -7.96 27.82
CA ALA A 525 -5.27 -8.80 28.84
C ALA A 525 -4.24 -9.79 28.28
N ALA A 526 -4.11 -9.89 26.95
CA ALA A 526 -3.17 -10.81 26.31
C ALA A 526 -1.70 -10.62 26.77
N PRO A 527 -1.16 -9.40 26.97
CA PRO A 527 0.21 -9.20 27.47
C PRO A 527 0.44 -9.73 28.89
N LEU A 528 -0.60 -9.70 29.74
CA LEU A 528 -0.55 -10.19 31.11
C LEU A 528 -0.58 -11.72 31.15
N ALA A 529 -1.42 -12.34 30.32
CA ALA A 529 -1.50 -13.80 30.19
C ALA A 529 -0.17 -14.40 29.69
N LEU A 530 0.53 -13.68 28.81
CA LEU A 530 1.86 -14.05 28.32
C LEU A 530 2.93 -14.10 29.42
N ALA A 531 2.88 -13.18 30.40
CA ALA A 531 3.76 -13.20 31.57
C ALA A 531 3.37 -14.28 32.58
N ALA A 532 2.06 -14.53 32.74
CA ALA A 532 1.52 -15.50 33.69
C ALA A 532 1.78 -16.96 33.27
N LEU A 533 1.82 -17.26 31.98
CA LEU A 533 2.06 -18.62 31.45
C LEU A 533 3.36 -19.28 31.93
N PRO A 534 4.55 -18.69 31.71
CA PRO A 534 5.81 -19.29 32.15
C PRO A 534 5.90 -19.37 33.68
N LEU A 535 5.34 -18.39 34.40
CA LEU A 535 5.29 -18.41 35.88
C LEU A 535 4.37 -19.51 36.40
N GLY A 536 3.16 -19.63 35.87
CA GLY A 536 2.15 -20.62 36.26
C GLY A 536 2.58 -22.04 35.90
N LEU A 537 3.10 -22.25 34.69
CA LEU A 537 3.64 -23.55 34.28
C LEU A 537 4.81 -23.99 35.15
N VAL A 538 5.74 -23.08 35.44
CA VAL A 538 6.86 -23.39 36.35
C VAL A 538 6.32 -23.68 37.74
N ALA A 539 5.46 -22.84 38.31
CA ALA A 539 4.90 -23.04 39.64
C ALA A 539 4.16 -24.39 39.79
N LEU A 540 3.34 -24.76 38.81
CA LEU A 540 2.55 -26.00 38.82
C LEU A 540 3.41 -27.25 38.58
N LEU A 541 4.38 -27.17 37.68
CA LEU A 541 5.09 -28.36 37.15
C LEU A 541 6.54 -28.48 37.64
N TYR A 542 7.03 -27.57 38.48
CA TYR A 542 8.41 -27.61 39.00
C TYR A 542 8.76 -28.94 39.70
N GLY A 543 7.78 -29.51 40.41
CA GLY A 543 7.89 -30.79 41.12
C GLY A 543 7.97 -32.00 40.18
N TRP A 544 7.52 -31.88 38.93
CA TRP A 544 7.48 -32.98 37.98
C TRP A 544 8.84 -33.22 37.34
N LYS A 545 9.70 -33.97 38.04
CA LYS A 545 11.10 -34.24 37.64
C LYS A 545 11.24 -34.74 36.19
N ARG A 546 10.34 -35.62 35.73
CA ARG A 546 10.34 -36.17 34.35
C ARG A 546 9.90 -35.15 33.28
N GLY A 547 9.12 -34.14 33.66
CA GLY A 547 8.60 -33.10 32.75
C GLY A 547 9.49 -31.86 32.63
N ARG A 548 10.59 -31.75 33.39
CA ARG A 548 11.43 -30.54 33.42
C ARG A 548 12.05 -30.17 32.08
N GLY A 549 12.38 -31.16 31.25
CA GLY A 549 12.89 -30.91 29.88
C GLY A 549 11.84 -30.21 29.00
N LEU A 550 10.59 -30.68 29.08
CA LEU A 550 9.45 -30.05 28.40
C LEU A 550 9.21 -28.64 28.93
N LEU A 551 9.17 -28.49 30.26
CA LEU A 551 8.95 -27.20 30.94
C LEU A 551 10.02 -26.15 30.58
N ALA A 552 11.29 -26.56 30.51
CA ALA A 552 12.37 -25.71 30.04
C ALA A 552 12.17 -25.29 28.57
N GLY A 553 11.78 -26.24 27.70
CA GLY A 553 11.44 -25.96 26.30
C GLY A 553 10.31 -24.94 26.17
N LEU A 554 9.23 -25.09 26.95
CA LEU A 554 8.08 -24.16 26.94
C LEU A 554 8.52 -22.74 27.34
N CYS A 555 9.36 -22.61 28.36
CA CYS A 555 9.89 -21.31 28.78
C CYS A 555 10.76 -20.64 27.69
N PHE A 556 11.61 -21.42 26.99
CA PHE A 556 12.38 -20.90 25.87
C PHE A 556 11.49 -20.53 24.67
N GLY A 557 10.42 -21.28 24.42
CA GLY A 557 9.42 -20.98 23.39
C GLY A 557 8.70 -19.66 23.66
N VAL A 558 8.14 -19.48 24.87
CA VAL A 558 7.49 -18.22 25.28
C VAL A 558 8.48 -17.05 25.23
N GLY A 559 9.72 -17.26 25.70
CA GLY A 559 10.74 -16.22 25.69
C GLY A 559 11.14 -15.78 24.28
N SER A 560 11.25 -16.73 23.35
CA SER A 560 11.56 -16.44 21.94
C SER A 560 10.40 -15.72 21.24
N PHE A 561 9.16 -16.15 21.51
CA PHE A 561 7.96 -15.51 20.97
C PHE A 561 7.84 -14.05 21.42
N ALA A 562 7.95 -13.79 22.74
CA ALA A 562 7.86 -12.44 23.27
C ALA A 562 8.97 -11.53 22.73
N LEU A 563 10.18 -12.08 22.49
CA LEU A 563 11.26 -11.32 21.88
C LEU A 563 10.99 -10.97 20.41
N ILE A 564 10.39 -11.87 19.64
CA ILE A 564 10.02 -11.62 18.24
C ILE A 564 8.94 -10.54 18.15
N GLU A 565 7.87 -10.62 18.96
CA GLU A 565 6.81 -9.60 18.98
C GLU A 565 7.30 -8.23 19.52
N ALA A 566 8.36 -8.19 20.33
CA ALA A 566 8.98 -6.94 20.74
C ALA A 566 9.77 -6.25 19.61
N LEU A 567 10.36 -7.04 18.70
CA LEU A 567 11.18 -6.54 17.60
C LEU A 567 10.35 -6.21 16.35
N VAL A 568 9.30 -6.98 16.11
CA VAL A 568 8.36 -6.80 15.00
C VAL A 568 6.94 -6.84 15.59
N PRO A 569 6.42 -5.70 16.09
CA PRO A 569 5.11 -5.65 16.74
C PRO A 569 4.01 -5.80 15.70
N THR A 570 3.08 -6.71 15.94
CA THR A 570 2.09 -7.08 14.91
C THR A 570 0.67 -7.19 15.44
N GLN A 571 0.52 -7.00 16.75
CA GLN A 571 -0.75 -6.88 17.44
C GLN A 571 -0.76 -5.51 18.11
N HIS A 572 -1.82 -4.74 17.86
CA HIS A 572 -2.13 -3.61 18.70
C HIS A 572 -2.73 -4.14 20.01
N PHE A 573 -1.87 -4.43 20.99
CA PHE A 573 -2.31 -4.84 22.33
C PHE A 573 -3.05 -3.73 23.09
N GLY A 574 -3.19 -2.54 22.52
CA GLY A 574 -3.84 -1.37 23.13
C GLY A 574 -3.00 -0.67 24.20
N TRP A 575 -1.80 -1.16 24.53
CA TRP A 575 -0.94 -0.60 25.60
C TRP A 575 0.05 0.47 25.10
N GLY A 576 -0.06 0.88 23.83
CA GLY A 576 0.80 1.90 23.22
C GLY A 576 2.28 1.51 23.22
N ALA A 577 3.17 2.51 23.36
CA ALA A 577 4.62 2.34 23.26
C ALA A 577 5.24 1.40 24.33
N TRP A 578 4.51 1.07 25.41
CA TRP A 578 5.01 0.25 26.51
C TRP A 578 5.00 -1.25 26.23
N VAL A 579 4.30 -1.69 25.17
CA VAL A 579 4.22 -3.10 24.76
C VAL A 579 5.59 -3.70 24.50
N GLY A 580 6.43 -3.01 23.71
CA GLY A 580 7.77 -3.52 23.35
C GLY A 580 8.64 -3.78 24.59
N PRO A 581 8.86 -2.77 25.46
CA PRO A 581 9.58 -2.95 26.73
C PRO A 581 9.01 -4.06 27.62
N TRP A 582 7.68 -4.18 27.70
CA TRP A 582 7.02 -5.24 28.47
C TRP A 582 7.35 -6.63 27.93
N LEU A 583 7.21 -6.82 26.60
CA LEU A 583 7.51 -8.08 25.93
C LEU A 583 8.99 -8.49 26.08
N VAL A 584 9.92 -7.53 26.07
CA VAL A 584 11.33 -7.78 26.40
C VAL A 584 11.51 -8.26 27.85
N GLY A 585 10.74 -7.69 28.79
CA GLY A 585 10.70 -8.12 30.18
C GLY A 585 10.20 -9.57 30.33
N VAL A 586 9.09 -9.90 29.67
CA VAL A 586 8.51 -11.26 29.64
C VAL A 586 9.50 -12.25 29.01
N ALA A 587 10.13 -11.87 27.90
CA ALA A 587 11.15 -12.67 27.24
C ALA A 587 12.30 -12.98 28.20
N SER A 588 12.81 -11.96 28.87
CA SER A 588 13.91 -12.09 29.83
C SER A 588 13.56 -13.03 30.99
N LEU A 589 12.35 -12.88 31.56
CA LEU A 589 11.85 -13.72 32.64
C LEU A 589 11.75 -15.20 32.20
N ALA A 590 11.12 -15.44 31.06
CA ALA A 590 10.92 -16.80 30.54
C ALA A 590 12.27 -17.49 30.23
N LEU A 591 13.24 -16.75 29.66
CA LEU A 591 14.59 -17.27 29.42
C LEU A 591 15.34 -17.61 30.72
N VAL A 592 15.21 -16.78 31.75
CA VAL A 592 15.81 -17.05 33.08
C VAL A 592 15.19 -18.28 33.72
N LEU A 593 13.86 -18.39 33.72
CA LEU A 593 13.13 -19.54 34.26
C LEU A 593 13.47 -20.83 33.51
N GLY A 594 13.44 -20.80 32.18
CA GLY A 594 13.80 -21.96 31.34
C GLY A 594 15.21 -22.44 31.63
N ARG A 595 16.16 -21.52 31.82
CA ARG A 595 17.53 -21.85 32.22
C ARG A 595 17.63 -22.45 33.61
N GLN A 596 16.86 -21.97 34.58
CA GLN A 596 16.83 -22.53 35.94
C GLN A 596 16.25 -23.95 35.96
N VAL A 597 15.13 -24.16 35.25
CA VAL A 597 14.49 -25.48 35.12
C VAL A 597 15.42 -26.46 34.41
N ALA A 598 16.03 -26.03 33.29
CA ALA A 598 16.99 -26.84 32.56
C ALA A 598 18.12 -27.35 33.47
N ARG A 599 18.72 -26.48 34.29
CA ARG A 599 19.82 -26.83 35.23
C ARG A 599 19.49 -27.96 36.20
N ARG A 600 18.21 -28.28 36.41
CA ARG A 600 17.75 -29.34 37.31
C ARG A 600 17.16 -30.55 36.58
N VAL A 601 17.42 -30.67 35.28
CA VAL A 601 17.09 -31.84 34.45
C VAL A 601 18.13 -32.95 34.63
N SER A 602 19.33 -32.65 35.17
CA SER A 602 20.36 -33.63 35.54
C SER A 602 20.04 -34.39 36.82
#